data_AF-A0A8E0VNA2-F1
#
_entry.id   AF-A0A8E0VNA2-F1
#
_cell.length_a   1.000
_cell.length_b   1.000
_cell.length_c   1.000
_cell.angle_alpha   90.00
_cell.angle_beta   90.00
_cell.angle_gamma   90.00
#
_symmetry.space_group_name_H-M   'P 1'
#
loop_
_entity.id
_entity.type
_entity.pdbx_description
1 polymer ?
#
loop_
_entity_poly.entity_id
_entity_poly.type
_entity_poly.pdbx_seq_one_letter_code
_entity_poly.pdbx_strand_id
1 'polypeptide(L)'
;MGPMMAAYGCVPSVSGLSHELDRIHDVLASRLVKELKALLTISRNITDQAPLIQAACQLIELLPESLQVKVQLLNWFILRQLGEYKELFEPSQTSAWLDKIDHRYAWLRTNLPPLERKLQVLFPTEWHVSEQLLVEFCRITKTDLEVVMKRRQAEMTHNLLIFGLQRTLAFETSLNKMYTNSFLSESDPDVIVHLNEAPTTKRSQSHNPFDDDTDNTETSPTRANRACPVNDGHKVKSEDNKDAGGTMLWRKQPFDGIISRLVEIYVSVTSH
;
A
#
# COMPACT_ATOMS: atom_id res chain seq x y z
N MET A 1 11.97 -25.33 5.98
CA MET A 1 12.99 -26.34 6.37
C MET A 1 14.00 -25.71 7.34
N GLY A 2 13.54 -25.31 8.55
CA GLY A 2 14.28 -24.36 9.41
C GLY A 2 15.02 -24.92 10.64
N PRO A 3 14.36 -25.68 11.56
CA PRO A 3 14.87 -25.85 12.92
C PRO A 3 16.14 -26.72 13.03
N MET A 4 16.41 -27.59 12.04
CA MET A 4 17.55 -28.51 12.09
C MET A 4 18.89 -27.81 11.82
N MET A 5 18.96 -26.91 10.82
CA MET A 5 20.21 -26.18 10.50
C MET A 5 20.64 -25.26 11.66
N ALA A 6 19.69 -24.60 12.32
CA ALA A 6 19.96 -23.68 13.43
C ALA A 6 20.69 -24.37 14.59
N ALA A 7 20.37 -25.63 14.89
CA ALA A 7 21.04 -26.41 15.95
C ALA A 7 22.51 -26.73 15.63
N TYR A 8 22.90 -26.78 14.35
CA TYR A 8 24.28 -27.04 13.93
C TYR A 8 25.08 -25.76 13.64
N GLY A 9 24.47 -24.57 13.71
CA GLY A 9 25.14 -23.29 13.46
C GLY A 9 26.30 -22.97 14.42
N CYS A 10 26.39 -23.67 15.56
CA CYS A 10 27.52 -23.56 16.50
C CYS A 10 28.75 -24.40 16.08
N VAL A 11 28.66 -25.22 15.03
CA VAL A 11 29.79 -26.02 14.52
C VAL A 11 30.62 -25.16 13.56
N PRO A 12 31.93 -24.90 13.83
CA PRO A 12 32.73 -23.93 13.06
C PRO A 12 32.75 -24.16 11.53
N SER A 13 32.72 -25.42 11.09
CA SER A 13 32.66 -25.78 9.67
C SER A 13 31.30 -25.46 9.03
N VAL A 14 30.20 -25.57 9.80
CA VAL A 14 28.84 -25.26 9.32
C VAL A 14 28.64 -23.75 9.25
N SER A 15 29.10 -22.99 10.26
CA SER A 15 29.10 -21.52 10.23
C SER A 15 30.02 -20.96 9.13
N GLY A 16 31.15 -21.61 8.86
CA GLY A 16 32.02 -21.26 7.73
C GLY A 16 31.31 -21.39 6.38
N LEU A 17 30.64 -22.53 6.17
CA LEU A 17 29.86 -22.77 4.95
C LEU A 17 28.63 -21.85 4.82
N SER A 18 27.95 -21.50 5.92
CA SER A 18 26.85 -20.52 5.85
C SER A 18 27.37 -19.13 5.48
N HIS A 19 28.47 -18.66 6.07
CA HIS A 19 29.05 -17.36 5.70
C HIS A 19 29.60 -17.32 4.26
N GLU A 20 30.10 -18.44 3.73
CA GLU A 20 30.48 -18.51 2.32
C GLU A 20 29.24 -18.51 1.39
N LEU A 21 28.16 -19.17 1.78
CA LEU A 21 26.86 -19.12 1.08
C LEU A 21 26.26 -17.71 1.09
N ASP A 22 26.22 -17.04 2.25
CA ASP A 22 25.78 -15.64 2.40
C ASP A 22 26.58 -14.71 1.48
N ARG A 23 27.91 -14.85 1.48
CA ARG A 23 28.81 -14.09 0.61
C ARG A 23 28.57 -14.36 -0.89
N ILE A 24 28.21 -15.60 -1.26
CA ILE A 24 27.83 -15.94 -2.63
C ILE A 24 26.49 -15.27 -2.99
N HIS A 25 25.50 -15.26 -2.09
CA HIS A 25 24.25 -14.54 -2.29
C HIS A 25 24.47 -13.03 -2.48
N ASP A 26 25.31 -12.39 -1.65
CA ASP A 26 25.65 -10.96 -1.78
C ASP A 26 26.31 -10.62 -3.13
N VAL A 27 27.25 -11.46 -3.59
CA VAL A 27 27.96 -11.28 -4.86
C VAL A 27 27.01 -11.51 -6.05
N LEU A 28 26.13 -12.51 -5.98
CA LEU A 28 25.11 -12.75 -7.00
C LEU A 28 24.10 -11.60 -7.06
N ALA A 29 23.59 -11.15 -5.90
CA ALA A 29 22.63 -10.06 -5.79
C ALA A 29 23.17 -8.75 -6.38
N SER A 30 24.34 -8.31 -5.91
CA SER A 30 24.95 -7.05 -6.33
C SER A 30 25.28 -7.05 -7.83
N ARG A 31 25.69 -8.20 -8.38
CA ARG A 31 25.90 -8.39 -9.81
C ARG A 31 24.59 -8.37 -10.60
N LEU A 32 23.59 -9.14 -10.17
CA LEU A 32 22.27 -9.25 -10.82
C LEU A 32 21.56 -7.89 -10.87
N VAL A 33 21.58 -7.14 -9.77
CA VAL A 33 21.08 -5.76 -9.71
C VAL A 33 21.83 -4.86 -10.69
N LYS A 34 23.16 -4.97 -10.79
CA LYS A 34 23.96 -4.14 -11.70
C LYS A 34 23.66 -4.45 -13.17
N GLU A 35 23.58 -5.72 -13.55
CA GLU A 35 23.29 -6.15 -14.91
C GLU A 35 21.85 -5.81 -15.30
N LEU A 36 20.87 -6.05 -14.42
CA LEU A 36 19.46 -5.69 -14.66
C LEU A 36 19.25 -4.17 -14.73
N LYS A 37 19.91 -3.38 -13.88
CA LYS A 37 19.92 -1.91 -14.00
C LYS A 37 20.54 -1.43 -15.32
N ALA A 38 21.54 -2.14 -15.85
CA ALA A 38 22.12 -1.83 -17.16
C ALA A 38 21.15 -2.15 -18.32
N LEU A 39 20.50 -3.32 -18.31
CA LEU A 39 19.48 -3.70 -19.30
C LEU A 39 18.33 -2.67 -19.36
N LEU A 40 17.80 -2.28 -18.19
CA LEU A 40 16.76 -1.27 -18.02
C LEU A 40 17.24 0.19 -18.30
N THR A 41 18.53 0.40 -18.53
CA THR A 41 19.15 1.70 -18.84
C THR A 41 19.48 1.87 -20.31
N ILE A 42 20.02 0.82 -20.94
CA ILE A 42 20.77 0.93 -22.21
C ILE A 42 19.91 0.59 -23.42
N SER A 43 18.97 -0.36 -23.30
CA SER A 43 18.20 -0.80 -24.46
C SER A 43 17.21 0.27 -24.93
N ARG A 44 17.27 0.62 -26.22
CA ARG A 44 16.21 1.42 -26.88
C ARG A 44 14.91 0.62 -27.03
N ASN A 45 15.03 -0.71 -27.11
CA ASN A 45 13.92 -1.66 -27.13
C ASN A 45 14.02 -2.56 -25.89
N ILE A 46 13.58 -2.07 -24.72
CA ILE A 46 13.64 -2.86 -23.47
C ILE A 46 12.81 -4.17 -23.59
N THR A 47 11.76 -4.14 -24.42
CA THR A 47 10.94 -5.31 -24.82
C THR A 47 11.74 -6.47 -25.39
N ASP A 48 12.79 -6.19 -26.16
CA ASP A 48 13.54 -7.22 -26.90
C ASP A 48 14.45 -8.01 -25.94
N GLN A 49 14.61 -7.54 -24.70
CA GLN A 49 15.30 -8.21 -23.60
C GLN A 49 14.34 -8.66 -22.50
N ALA A 50 13.02 -8.59 -22.71
CA ALA A 50 12.00 -9.04 -21.76
C ALA A 50 12.25 -10.45 -21.18
N PRO A 51 12.55 -11.51 -21.96
CA PRO A 51 12.77 -12.84 -21.37
C PRO A 51 14.00 -12.91 -20.45
N LEU A 52 15.05 -12.14 -20.74
CA LEU A 52 16.23 -12.04 -19.89
C LEU A 52 15.92 -11.26 -18.60
N ILE A 53 15.12 -10.20 -18.71
CA ILE A 53 14.65 -9.39 -17.58
C ILE A 53 13.71 -10.21 -16.68
N GLN A 54 12.78 -10.98 -17.24
CA GLN A 54 11.90 -11.89 -16.50
C GLN A 54 12.68 -12.99 -15.77
N ALA A 55 13.64 -13.63 -16.44
CA ALA A 55 14.52 -14.63 -15.81
C ALA A 55 15.36 -14.02 -14.67
N ALA A 56 15.82 -12.77 -14.82
CA ALA A 56 16.50 -12.04 -13.76
C ALA A 56 15.57 -11.71 -12.58
N CYS A 57 14.28 -11.41 -12.84
CA CYS A 57 13.29 -11.21 -11.78
C CYS A 57 12.95 -12.51 -11.04
N GLN A 58 12.81 -13.63 -11.75
CA GLN A 58 12.65 -14.96 -11.14
C GLN A 58 13.85 -15.33 -10.25
N LEU A 59 15.07 -15.02 -10.68
CA LEU A 59 16.26 -15.23 -9.85
C LEU A 59 16.25 -14.35 -8.59
N ILE A 60 15.71 -13.12 -8.64
CA ILE A 60 15.58 -12.25 -7.46
C ILE A 60 14.63 -12.86 -6.41
N GLU A 61 13.55 -13.54 -6.81
CA GLU A 61 12.62 -14.21 -5.88
C GLU A 61 13.21 -15.51 -5.28
N LEU A 62 14.28 -16.05 -5.87
CA LEU A 62 15.02 -17.19 -5.33
C LEU A 62 16.17 -16.78 -4.38
N LEU A 63 16.45 -15.48 -4.27
CA LEU A 63 17.44 -14.95 -3.32
C LEU A 63 16.82 -14.69 -1.94
N PRO A 64 17.62 -14.67 -0.86
CA PRO A 64 17.10 -14.38 0.48
C PRO A 64 16.43 -13.00 0.59
N GLU A 65 15.17 -12.98 1.05
CA GLU A 65 14.37 -11.76 1.27
C GLU A 65 15.08 -10.73 2.16
N SER A 66 15.90 -11.20 3.10
CA SER A 66 16.72 -10.40 4.01
C SER A 66 17.62 -9.39 3.30
N LEU A 67 17.97 -9.65 2.04
CA LEU A 67 18.84 -8.80 1.23
C LEU A 67 18.09 -7.66 0.50
N GLN A 68 16.74 -7.66 0.56
CA GLN A 68 15.84 -6.61 0.06
C GLN A 68 16.05 -6.17 -1.41
N VAL A 69 16.63 -7.06 -2.22
CA VAL A 69 17.05 -6.82 -3.61
C VAL A 69 15.91 -6.29 -4.48
N LYS A 70 14.74 -6.93 -4.40
CA LYS A 70 13.49 -6.55 -5.09
C LYS A 70 13.10 -5.09 -4.78
N VAL A 71 13.09 -4.72 -3.50
CA VAL A 71 12.71 -3.37 -3.03
C VAL A 71 13.71 -2.31 -3.51
N GLN A 72 15.02 -2.57 -3.38
CA GLN A 72 16.06 -1.62 -3.81
C GLN A 72 16.09 -1.43 -5.34
N LEU A 73 15.79 -2.48 -6.10
CA LEU A 73 15.67 -2.43 -7.56
C LEU A 73 14.44 -1.64 -7.99
N LEU A 74 13.28 -1.97 -7.43
CA LEU A 74 11.99 -1.33 -7.77
C LEU A 74 12.01 0.15 -7.42
N ASN A 75 12.48 0.52 -6.22
CA ASN A 75 12.62 1.91 -5.81
C ASN A 75 13.53 2.70 -6.78
N TRP A 76 14.71 2.16 -7.12
CA TRP A 76 15.59 2.78 -8.13
C TRP A 76 14.90 2.95 -9.49
N PHE A 77 14.16 1.94 -9.95
CA PHE A 77 13.50 1.96 -11.25
C PHE A 77 12.33 2.97 -11.28
N ILE A 78 11.48 2.97 -10.25
CA ILE A 78 10.35 3.89 -10.10
C ILE A 78 10.83 5.33 -10.00
N LEU A 79 11.83 5.61 -9.15
CA LEU A 79 12.43 6.95 -9.04
C LEU A 79 13.04 7.43 -10.36
N ARG A 80 13.51 6.52 -11.21
CA ARG A 80 14.00 6.85 -12.57
C ARG A 80 12.86 7.15 -13.55
N GLN A 81 11.78 6.35 -13.56
CA GLN A 81 10.62 6.65 -14.42
C GLN A 81 9.94 7.97 -14.04
N LEU A 82 9.97 8.32 -12.75
CA LEU A 82 9.50 9.61 -12.22
C LEU A 82 10.57 10.72 -12.26
N GLY A 83 11.68 10.54 -13.01
CA GLY A 83 12.73 11.55 -13.19
C GLY A 83 12.22 12.79 -13.93
N GLU A 84 11.63 12.61 -15.12
CA GLU A 84 11.02 13.68 -15.92
C GLU A 84 9.96 14.45 -15.12
N TYR A 85 9.15 13.74 -14.33
CA TYR A 85 8.15 14.35 -13.46
C TYR A 85 8.77 15.31 -12.42
N LYS A 86 9.88 14.92 -11.79
CA LYS A 86 10.60 15.76 -10.82
C LYS A 86 11.24 16.99 -11.46
N GLU A 87 11.76 16.86 -12.67
CA GLU A 87 12.35 17.98 -13.42
C GLU A 87 11.27 18.97 -13.90
N LEU A 88 10.12 18.48 -14.34
CA LEU A 88 9.00 19.30 -14.84
C LEU A 88 8.24 20.06 -13.74
N PHE A 89 8.20 19.51 -12.52
CA PHE A 89 7.45 20.05 -11.38
C PHE A 89 8.33 20.36 -10.15
N GLU A 90 9.61 20.62 -10.40
CA GLU A 90 10.63 20.96 -9.41
C GLU A 90 10.20 22.18 -8.53
N PRO A 91 10.31 22.13 -7.19
CA PRO A 91 9.79 23.18 -6.30
C PRO A 91 10.24 24.63 -6.52
N SER A 92 11.27 24.91 -7.33
CA SER A 92 11.63 26.29 -7.70
C SER A 92 10.68 26.89 -8.76
N GLN A 93 10.11 26.06 -9.63
CA GLN A 93 9.48 26.49 -10.88
C GLN A 93 8.05 27.03 -10.69
N THR A 94 7.54 27.75 -11.69
CA THR A 94 6.15 28.24 -11.72
C THR A 94 5.15 27.20 -12.25
N SER A 95 5.63 26.08 -12.77
CA SER A 95 4.87 24.85 -13.06
C SER A 95 4.46 24.09 -11.80
N ALA A 96 5.28 24.18 -10.74
CA ALA A 96 5.16 23.37 -9.52
C ALA A 96 4.10 23.86 -8.51
N TRP A 97 3.55 25.07 -8.72
CA TRP A 97 2.60 25.74 -7.81
C TRP A 97 1.22 25.07 -7.77
N LEU A 98 0.49 25.30 -6.68
CA LEU A 98 -0.79 24.63 -6.39
C LEU A 98 -1.90 24.95 -7.41
N ASP A 99 -1.78 26.06 -8.15
CA ASP A 99 -2.70 26.42 -9.24
C ASP A 99 -2.70 25.38 -10.37
N LYS A 100 -1.56 24.72 -10.58
CA LYS A 100 -1.31 23.72 -11.65
C LYS A 100 -1.33 22.28 -11.13
N ILE A 101 -1.99 22.03 -9.99
CA ILE A 101 -2.19 20.68 -9.45
C ILE A 101 -2.78 19.71 -10.50
N ASP A 102 -3.70 20.21 -11.34
CA ASP A 102 -4.29 19.47 -12.47
C ASP A 102 -3.25 19.00 -13.49
N HIS A 103 -2.16 19.74 -13.70
CA HIS A 103 -1.10 19.38 -14.64
C HIS A 103 -0.27 18.19 -14.11
N ARG A 104 -0.03 18.11 -12.79
CA ARG A 104 0.62 16.95 -12.16
C ARG A 104 -0.24 15.69 -12.39
N TYR A 105 -1.56 15.78 -12.14
CA TYR A 105 -2.48 14.67 -12.37
C TYR A 105 -2.76 14.37 -13.85
N ALA A 106 -2.61 15.34 -14.75
CA ALA A 106 -2.68 15.13 -16.20
C ALA A 106 -1.41 14.42 -16.72
N TRP A 107 -0.22 14.82 -16.26
CA TRP A 107 1.05 14.16 -16.63
C TRP A 107 1.00 12.67 -16.30
N LEU A 108 0.53 12.30 -15.10
CA LEU A 108 0.39 10.90 -14.72
C LEU A 108 -0.61 10.15 -15.63
N ARG A 109 -1.80 10.70 -15.86
CA ARG A 109 -2.84 10.05 -16.71
C ARG A 109 -2.36 9.81 -18.15
N THR A 110 -1.47 10.65 -18.66
CA THR A 110 -0.87 10.48 -20.00
C THR A 110 0.28 9.47 -20.00
N ASN A 111 1.15 9.50 -18.98
CA ASN A 111 2.39 8.71 -18.95
C ASN A 111 2.26 7.32 -18.31
N LEU A 112 1.26 7.10 -17.45
CA LEU A 112 1.02 5.80 -16.83
C LEU A 112 0.61 4.71 -17.84
N PRO A 113 -0.38 4.88 -18.74
CA PRO A 113 -0.80 3.82 -19.67
C PRO A 113 0.28 3.31 -20.65
N PRO A 114 1.21 4.13 -21.19
CA PRO A 114 2.34 3.63 -21.99
C PRO A 114 3.50 3.11 -21.15
N LEU A 115 3.56 3.40 -19.85
CA LEU A 115 4.54 2.80 -18.93
C LEU A 115 4.07 1.44 -18.42
N GLU A 116 2.83 1.35 -17.92
CA GLU A 116 2.19 0.13 -17.41
C GLU A 116 2.24 -1.04 -18.41
N ARG A 117 1.95 -0.79 -19.69
CA ARG A 117 2.09 -1.78 -20.77
C ARG A 117 3.54 -2.26 -21.00
N LYS A 118 4.55 -1.50 -20.58
CA LYS A 118 5.95 -1.96 -20.53
C LYS A 118 6.19 -2.77 -19.25
N LEU A 119 5.66 -2.33 -18.10
CA LEU A 119 5.82 -3.04 -16.83
C LEU A 119 5.29 -4.48 -16.92
N GLN A 120 4.08 -4.66 -17.47
CA GLN A 120 3.42 -5.95 -17.70
C GLN A 120 4.20 -6.92 -18.60
N VAL A 121 5.12 -6.41 -19.45
CA VAL A 121 5.97 -7.22 -20.33
C VAL A 121 7.28 -7.59 -19.66
N LEU A 122 7.71 -6.85 -18.63
CA LEU A 122 9.06 -6.92 -18.07
C LEU A 122 9.10 -7.56 -16.68
N PHE A 123 8.14 -7.24 -15.81
CA PHE A 123 8.10 -7.68 -14.43
C PHE A 123 6.94 -8.66 -14.20
N PRO A 124 7.05 -9.63 -13.26
CA PRO A 124 5.92 -10.44 -12.83
C PRO A 124 4.77 -9.58 -12.28
N THR A 125 3.52 -10.01 -12.48
CA THR A 125 2.32 -9.32 -11.98
C THR A 125 2.38 -9.13 -10.46
N GLU A 126 2.81 -10.18 -9.75
CA GLU A 126 3.06 -10.28 -8.30
C GLU A 126 4.01 -9.20 -7.72
N TRP A 127 4.67 -8.40 -8.57
CA TRP A 127 5.52 -7.29 -8.12
C TRP A 127 4.73 -5.98 -7.95
N HIS A 128 3.48 -5.89 -8.43
CA HIS A 128 2.59 -4.73 -8.30
C HIS A 128 3.27 -3.38 -8.68
N VAL A 129 4.13 -3.40 -9.70
CA VAL A 129 5.04 -2.28 -10.01
C VAL A 129 4.29 -0.98 -10.38
N SER A 130 3.13 -1.09 -11.04
CA SER A 130 2.23 0.06 -11.29
C SER A 130 1.77 0.72 -9.99
N GLU A 131 1.36 -0.07 -8.99
CA GLU A 131 0.83 0.42 -7.72
C GLU A 131 1.93 1.08 -6.88
N GLN A 132 3.12 0.46 -6.80
CA GLN A 132 4.28 1.06 -6.15
C GLN A 132 4.67 2.40 -6.81
N LEU A 133 4.59 2.48 -8.14
CA LEU A 133 4.87 3.72 -8.88
C LEU A 133 3.83 4.81 -8.59
N LEU A 134 2.56 4.46 -8.40
CA LEU A 134 1.50 5.39 -8.01
C LEU A 134 1.67 5.91 -6.58
N VAL A 135 2.03 5.03 -5.63
CA VAL A 135 2.31 5.42 -4.25
C VAL A 135 3.52 6.37 -4.19
N GLU A 136 4.60 6.07 -4.91
CA GLU A 136 5.77 6.95 -5.02
C GLU A 136 5.44 8.28 -5.71
N PHE A 137 4.67 8.28 -6.79
CA PHE A 137 4.18 9.51 -7.43
C PHE A 137 3.41 10.39 -6.42
N CYS A 138 2.51 9.81 -5.63
CA CYS A 138 1.75 10.54 -4.63
C CYS A 138 2.65 11.07 -3.50
N ARG A 139 3.62 10.27 -3.04
CA ARG A 139 4.61 10.65 -2.02
C ARG A 139 5.50 11.80 -2.48
N ILE A 140 6.00 11.76 -3.72
CA ILE A 140 6.78 12.85 -4.32
C ILE A 140 5.90 14.10 -4.46
N THR A 141 4.70 13.97 -5.03
CA THR A 141 3.76 15.09 -5.20
C THR A 141 3.45 15.80 -3.88
N LYS A 142 3.18 15.04 -2.81
CA LYS A 142 3.00 15.60 -1.45
C LYS A 142 4.25 16.36 -0.99
N THR A 143 5.43 15.75 -1.14
CA THR A 143 6.71 16.33 -0.68
C THR A 143 7.05 17.63 -1.43
N ASP A 144 6.83 17.67 -2.73
CA ASP A 144 7.01 18.88 -3.55
C ASP A 144 6.05 19.98 -3.09
N LEU A 145 4.76 19.66 -2.95
CA LEU A 145 3.73 20.61 -2.50
C LEU A 145 4.02 21.12 -1.08
N GLU A 146 4.52 20.28 -0.17
CA GLU A 146 4.99 20.72 1.15
C GLU A 146 6.07 21.79 1.05
N VAL A 147 7.10 21.60 0.22
CA VAL A 147 8.17 22.59 0.04
C VAL A 147 7.65 23.86 -0.64
N VAL A 148 6.82 23.70 -1.66
CA VAL A 148 6.26 24.78 -2.48
C VAL A 148 5.30 25.67 -1.67
N MET A 149 4.39 25.08 -0.90
CA MET A 149 3.42 25.80 -0.06
C MET A 149 4.12 26.49 1.13
N LYS A 150 5.09 25.84 1.79
CA LYS A 150 5.93 26.49 2.82
C LYS A 150 6.70 27.69 2.26
N ARG A 151 7.22 27.60 1.04
CA ARG A 151 8.00 28.67 0.39
C ARG A 151 7.17 29.90 0.02
N ARG A 152 5.91 29.73 -0.37
CA ARG A 152 5.04 30.81 -0.87
C ARG A 152 3.78 31.00 -0.03
N GLN A 153 3.90 30.88 1.30
CA GLN A 153 2.75 30.94 2.21
C GLN A 153 1.93 32.23 2.08
N ALA A 154 2.56 33.35 1.71
CA ALA A 154 1.88 34.63 1.48
C ALA A 154 1.06 34.70 0.17
N GLU A 155 1.27 33.79 -0.79
CA GLU A 155 0.50 33.68 -2.04
C GLU A 155 -0.74 32.76 -1.87
N MET A 156 -0.92 32.15 -0.70
CA MET A 156 -1.98 31.17 -0.45
C MET A 156 -3.31 31.85 -0.11
N THR A 157 -4.35 31.55 -0.89
CA THR A 157 -5.72 32.01 -0.64
C THR A 157 -6.64 30.82 -0.36
N HIS A 158 -7.73 31.03 0.40
CA HIS A 158 -8.69 29.97 0.72
C HIS A 158 -9.27 29.31 -0.55
N ASN A 159 -9.55 30.10 -1.59
CA ASN A 159 -10.03 29.59 -2.88
C ASN A 159 -9.02 28.65 -3.55
N LEU A 160 -7.72 29.00 -3.55
CA LEU A 160 -6.66 28.16 -4.11
C LEU A 160 -6.50 26.85 -3.31
N LEU A 161 -6.63 26.91 -1.99
CA LEU A 161 -6.58 25.74 -1.11
C LEU A 161 -7.79 24.81 -1.32
N ILE A 162 -9.01 25.36 -1.38
CA ILE A 162 -10.23 24.60 -1.65
C ILE A 162 -10.16 23.94 -3.04
N PHE A 163 -9.72 24.67 -4.07
CA PHE A 163 -9.47 24.12 -5.40
C PHE A 163 -8.46 22.96 -5.35
N GLY A 164 -7.30 23.17 -4.73
CA GLY A 164 -6.26 22.16 -4.57
C GLY A 164 -6.78 20.89 -3.88
N LEU A 165 -7.54 21.04 -2.79
CA LEU A 165 -8.13 19.93 -2.05
C LEU A 165 -9.18 19.18 -2.88
N GLN A 166 -10.11 19.89 -3.53
CA GLN A 166 -11.14 19.28 -4.39
C GLN A 166 -10.54 18.46 -5.53
N ARG A 167 -9.52 19.01 -6.23
CA ARG A 167 -8.80 18.27 -7.28
C ARG A 167 -8.08 17.05 -6.75
N THR A 168 -7.46 17.16 -5.58
CA THR A 168 -6.72 16.08 -4.93
C THR A 168 -7.65 14.93 -4.49
N LEU A 169 -8.78 15.24 -3.83
CA LEU A 169 -9.75 14.24 -3.41
C LEU A 169 -10.39 13.51 -4.60
N ALA A 170 -10.69 14.23 -5.67
CA ALA A 170 -11.18 13.63 -6.92
C ALA A 170 -10.14 12.69 -7.56
N PHE A 171 -8.85 13.06 -7.49
CA PHE A 171 -7.73 12.26 -7.98
C PHE A 171 -7.50 11.00 -7.14
N GLU A 172 -7.39 11.10 -5.81
CA GLU A 172 -7.24 9.95 -4.90
C GLU A 172 -8.42 8.97 -5.07
N THR A 173 -9.65 9.48 -5.14
CA THR A 173 -10.86 8.69 -5.44
C THR A 173 -10.77 7.97 -6.79
N SER A 174 -10.12 8.57 -7.80
CA SER A 174 -9.93 7.94 -9.11
C SER A 174 -8.91 6.80 -9.09
N LEU A 175 -7.81 6.96 -8.34
CA LEU A 175 -6.81 5.90 -8.17
C LEU A 175 -7.40 4.70 -7.43
N ASN A 176 -8.10 4.95 -6.31
CA ASN A 176 -8.80 3.92 -5.54
C ASN A 176 -9.74 3.09 -6.44
N LYS A 177 -10.54 3.74 -7.30
CA LYS A 177 -11.47 3.05 -8.21
C LYS A 177 -10.77 2.20 -9.27
N MET A 178 -9.56 2.54 -9.69
CA MET A 178 -8.80 1.74 -10.66
C MET A 178 -8.12 0.55 -9.97
N TYR A 179 -7.39 0.79 -8.88
CA TYR A 179 -6.48 -0.22 -8.31
C TYR A 179 -7.06 -1.05 -7.16
N THR A 180 -8.11 -0.61 -6.45
CA THR A 180 -8.83 -1.49 -5.51
C THR A 180 -9.47 -2.69 -6.23
N ASN A 181 -9.80 -2.56 -7.53
CA ASN A 181 -10.28 -3.67 -8.35
C ASN A 181 -9.16 -4.65 -8.75
N SER A 182 -7.89 -4.24 -8.78
CA SER A 182 -6.72 -5.12 -8.96
C SER A 182 -6.34 -5.81 -7.66
N PHE A 183 -6.48 -5.12 -6.52
CA PHE A 183 -6.16 -5.67 -5.20
C PHE A 183 -7.06 -6.88 -4.84
N LEU A 184 -8.31 -6.86 -5.27
CA LEU A 184 -9.33 -7.88 -4.96
C LEU A 184 -9.26 -9.16 -5.83
N SER A 185 -8.39 -9.23 -6.85
CA SER A 185 -8.27 -10.44 -7.68
C SER A 185 -7.27 -11.49 -7.16
N GLU A 186 -6.26 -11.09 -6.37
CA GLU A 186 -5.10 -11.96 -6.05
C GLU A 186 -4.57 -11.88 -4.60
N SER A 187 -5.31 -11.31 -3.62
CA SER A 187 -4.81 -11.24 -2.23
C SER A 187 -5.84 -11.59 -1.13
N ASP A 188 -5.47 -12.53 -0.26
CA ASP A 188 -6.12 -12.78 1.03
C ASP A 188 -5.80 -11.65 2.04
N PRO A 189 -6.73 -11.24 2.92
CA PRO A 189 -6.71 -9.92 3.55
C PRO A 189 -5.79 -9.73 4.77
N ASP A 190 -4.98 -10.72 5.17
CA ASP A 190 -4.36 -10.77 6.51
C ASP A 190 -2.94 -10.18 6.66
N VAL A 191 -2.27 -9.78 5.57
CA VAL A 191 -0.84 -9.40 5.63
C VAL A 191 -0.60 -7.93 6.05
N ILE A 192 -1.55 -7.01 5.84
CA ILE A 192 -1.31 -5.56 5.98
C ILE A 192 -1.85 -4.99 7.31
N VAL A 193 -1.26 -5.42 8.45
CA VAL A 193 -1.46 -4.75 9.76
C VAL A 193 -0.18 -4.63 10.59
N HIS A 194 0.58 -5.72 10.76
CA HIS A 194 1.64 -5.78 11.77
C HIS A 194 3.00 -5.24 11.33
N LEU A 195 3.15 -3.91 11.28
CA LEU A 195 4.47 -3.26 11.24
C LEU A 195 4.61 -1.94 12.02
N ASN A 196 3.57 -1.48 12.75
CA ASN A 196 3.66 -0.28 13.60
C ASN A 196 2.84 -0.41 14.89
N GLU A 197 3.46 -0.88 15.98
CA GLU A 197 3.32 -0.26 17.31
C GLU A 197 4.34 -0.85 18.31
N ALA A 198 4.81 -0.01 19.24
CA ALA A 198 5.75 -0.41 20.31
C ALA A 198 4.97 -0.74 21.60
N PRO A 199 5.42 -1.69 22.44
CA PRO A 199 4.58 -2.28 23.48
C PRO A 199 4.32 -1.32 24.64
N THR A 200 3.03 -1.05 24.92
CA THR A 200 2.59 -0.36 26.14
C THR A 200 1.63 -1.22 26.97
N THR A 201 2.22 -1.91 27.94
CA THR A 201 1.64 -2.57 29.12
C THR A 201 0.18 -2.26 29.46
N LYS A 202 -0.71 -3.26 29.34
CA LYS A 202 -1.75 -3.52 30.36
C LYS A 202 -1.88 -5.01 30.69
N ARG A 203 -1.89 -5.29 31.99
CA ARG A 203 -1.94 -6.61 32.64
C ARG A 203 -3.39 -7.03 32.82
N SER A 204 -3.73 -8.28 32.53
CA SER A 204 -5.03 -8.88 32.80
C SER A 204 -4.88 -10.31 33.34
N GLN A 205 -5.98 -10.85 33.91
CA GLN A 205 -6.07 -12.09 34.70
C GLN A 205 -5.55 -11.99 36.15
N SER A 206 -6.51 -11.98 37.08
CA SER A 206 -6.37 -12.39 38.47
C SER A 206 -7.54 -13.33 38.79
N HIS A 207 -7.31 -14.63 38.63
CA HIS A 207 -8.30 -15.68 38.87
C HIS A 207 -8.23 -16.11 40.35
N ASN A 208 -9.11 -15.55 41.19
CA ASN A 208 -9.26 -15.96 42.59
C ASN A 208 -10.53 -16.83 42.74
N PRO A 209 -10.50 -17.99 43.41
CA PRO A 209 -11.58 -18.98 43.35
C PRO A 209 -12.22 -19.27 44.73
N PHE A 210 -12.65 -18.23 45.44
CA PHE A 210 -13.40 -18.34 46.70
C PHE A 210 -14.45 -17.22 46.77
N ASP A 211 -15.57 -17.52 47.45
CA ASP A 211 -16.84 -16.79 47.64
C ASP A 211 -17.98 -17.24 46.71
N ASP A 212 -19.17 -17.62 47.19
CA ASP A 212 -19.57 -18.41 48.38
C ASP A 212 -20.98 -18.98 48.06
N ASP A 213 -21.41 -20.07 48.68
CA ASP A 213 -22.74 -20.66 48.38
C ASP A 213 -23.88 -19.87 49.03
N THR A 214 -24.95 -19.55 48.28
CA THR A 214 -26.27 -19.29 48.90
C THR A 214 -27.45 -19.59 47.98
N ASP A 215 -28.39 -20.36 48.52
CA ASP A 215 -29.60 -20.90 47.87
C ASP A 215 -30.69 -19.83 47.63
N ASN A 216 -31.53 -20.03 46.60
CA ASN A 216 -33.01 -20.11 46.73
C ASN A 216 -33.70 -20.39 45.38
N THR A 217 -34.06 -21.66 45.18
CA THR A 217 -35.39 -22.18 44.73
C THR A 217 -36.33 -21.37 43.80
N GLU A 218 -36.81 -22.07 42.76
CA GLU A 218 -38.20 -22.05 42.24
C GLU A 218 -38.74 -20.79 41.50
N THR A 219 -39.67 -20.86 40.52
CA THR A 219 -40.54 -21.97 40.04
C THR A 219 -40.76 -21.94 38.50
N SER A 220 -41.15 -23.07 37.92
CA SER A 220 -41.70 -23.23 36.54
C SER A 220 -43.25 -23.26 36.56
N PRO A 221 -44.01 -23.45 35.45
CA PRO A 221 -43.69 -23.54 33.99
C PRO A 221 -44.23 -22.30 33.21
N THR A 222 -44.90 -22.23 32.03
CA THR A 222 -45.60 -23.12 31.05
C THR A 222 -45.81 -22.30 29.72
N ARG A 223 -46.36 -22.72 28.55
CA ARG A 223 -47.01 -23.96 28.05
C ARG A 223 -46.93 -24.13 26.50
N ALA A 224 -46.07 -25.07 26.05
CA ALA A 224 -46.27 -25.99 24.90
C ALA A 224 -46.37 -25.49 23.41
N ASN A 225 -46.11 -26.47 22.54
CA ASN A 225 -46.38 -26.59 21.09
C ASN A 225 -45.52 -25.72 20.14
N ARG A 226 -44.62 -26.22 19.27
CA ARG A 226 -44.46 -27.48 18.48
C ARG A 226 -45.03 -27.37 17.05
N ALA A 227 -44.19 -27.76 16.08
CA ALA A 227 -44.42 -28.03 14.66
C ALA A 227 -44.47 -26.81 13.69
N CYS A 228 -43.55 -26.84 12.72
CA CYS A 228 -43.70 -26.17 11.41
C CYS A 228 -44.67 -27.00 10.53
N PRO A 229 -45.18 -26.44 9.42
CA PRO A 229 -44.52 -26.77 8.16
C PRO A 229 -44.45 -25.66 7.10
N VAL A 230 -43.43 -25.82 6.24
CA VAL A 230 -43.33 -25.53 4.79
C VAL A 230 -44.65 -25.14 4.08
N ASN A 231 -44.69 -24.01 3.34
CA ASN A 231 -44.51 -24.04 1.87
C ASN A 231 -44.30 -22.65 1.18
N ASP A 232 -43.93 -22.72 -0.11
CA ASP A 232 -43.79 -21.68 -1.17
C ASP A 232 -44.56 -20.35 -1.07
N GLY A 233 -44.03 -19.30 -1.73
CA GLY A 233 -44.88 -18.38 -2.49
C GLY A 233 -44.49 -16.89 -2.60
N HIS A 234 -43.70 -16.54 -3.62
CA HIS A 234 -43.73 -15.26 -4.38
C HIS A 234 -44.08 -13.91 -3.68
N LYS A 235 -43.04 -13.09 -3.46
CA LYS A 235 -42.81 -11.78 -4.12
C LYS A 235 -43.98 -10.76 -4.19
N VAL A 236 -43.88 -9.67 -3.40
CA VAL A 236 -44.13 -8.26 -3.85
C VAL A 236 -43.50 -7.25 -2.87
N LYS A 237 -43.33 -5.99 -3.30
CA LYS A 237 -42.72 -4.88 -2.53
C LYS A 237 -43.70 -4.19 -1.57
N SER A 238 -43.23 -3.70 -0.43
CA SER A 238 -43.45 -2.30 0.01
C SER A 238 -42.56 -1.96 1.22
N GLU A 239 -42.38 -0.67 1.47
CA GLU A 239 -41.51 -0.10 2.49
C GLU A 239 -41.84 -0.54 3.93
N ASP A 240 -40.80 -0.62 4.78
CA ASP A 240 -40.85 0.04 6.09
C ASP A 240 -39.44 0.54 6.47
N ASN A 241 -39.36 1.63 7.22
CA ASN A 241 -38.14 2.39 7.49
C ASN A 241 -37.67 2.16 8.94
N LYS A 242 -36.48 1.56 9.14
CA LYS A 242 -35.87 1.43 10.47
C LYS A 242 -34.38 1.71 10.46
N ASP A 243 -33.99 2.64 11.32
CA ASP A 243 -32.60 2.93 11.65
C ASP A 243 -31.87 1.69 12.15
N ALA A 244 -30.73 1.41 11.52
CA ALA A 244 -29.65 0.64 12.13
C ALA A 244 -28.37 1.46 11.95
N GLY A 245 -27.92 2.08 13.03
CA GLY A 245 -26.71 2.93 13.07
C GLY A 245 -25.41 2.14 12.93
N GLY A 246 -25.29 1.33 11.87
CA GLY A 246 -24.05 0.69 11.48
C GLY A 246 -23.05 1.76 11.06
N THR A 247 -22.10 2.06 11.94
CA THR A 247 -20.98 2.96 11.60
C THR A 247 -20.26 2.36 10.40
N MET A 248 -20.38 2.99 9.22
CA MET A 248 -19.54 2.64 8.09
C MET A 248 -18.09 2.93 8.48
N LEU A 249 -17.39 1.88 8.89
CA LEU A 249 -15.94 1.88 9.02
C LEU A 249 -15.39 1.93 7.60
N TRP A 250 -15.33 3.14 7.04
CA TRP A 250 -14.76 3.42 5.73
C TRP A 250 -13.36 2.80 5.68
N ARG A 251 -13.24 1.66 5.02
CA ARG A 251 -12.01 0.88 4.94
C ARG A 251 -11.01 1.72 4.16
N LYS A 252 -10.12 2.42 4.86
CA LYS A 252 -9.17 3.38 4.28
C LYS A 252 -8.50 2.77 3.06
N GLN A 253 -8.77 3.36 1.90
CA GLN A 253 -8.26 2.90 0.62
C GLN A 253 -6.76 3.28 0.50
N PRO A 254 -5.97 2.57 -0.32
CA PRO A 254 -4.52 2.77 -0.36
C PRO A 254 -4.07 4.20 -0.71
N PHE A 255 -4.89 5.01 -1.39
CA PHE A 255 -4.55 6.39 -1.74
C PHE A 255 -5.25 7.47 -0.88
N ASP A 256 -6.08 7.09 0.10
CA ASP A 256 -6.82 8.04 0.93
C ASP A 256 -5.88 8.87 1.82
N GLY A 257 -5.87 10.20 1.65
CA GLY A 257 -5.15 11.08 2.57
C GLY A 257 -3.64 11.18 2.35
N ILE A 258 -3.10 10.64 1.24
CA ILE A 258 -1.66 10.77 0.95
C ILE A 258 -1.32 12.24 0.68
N ILE A 259 -2.04 12.87 -0.25
CA ILE A 259 -1.85 14.26 -0.67
C ILE A 259 -2.96 15.16 -0.07
N SER A 260 -4.22 14.72 -0.04
CA SER A 260 -5.35 15.56 0.41
C SER A 260 -5.15 16.08 1.84
N ARG A 261 -4.71 15.22 2.76
CA ARG A 261 -4.41 15.55 4.16
C ARG A 261 -3.33 16.62 4.34
N LEU A 262 -2.46 16.84 3.35
CA LEU A 262 -1.54 17.98 3.36
C LEU A 262 -2.31 19.29 3.19
N VAL A 263 -3.20 19.34 2.20
CA VAL A 263 -3.96 20.56 1.86
C VAL A 263 -4.95 20.90 2.99
N GLU A 264 -5.56 19.89 3.61
CA GLU A 264 -6.43 20.04 4.80
C GLU A 264 -5.74 20.75 5.96
N ILE A 265 -4.46 20.45 6.23
CA ILE A 265 -3.68 21.13 7.28
C ILE A 265 -3.58 22.63 6.99
N TYR A 266 -3.29 23.02 5.75
CA TYR A 266 -3.21 24.43 5.38
C TYR A 266 -4.58 25.12 5.30
N VAL A 267 -5.64 24.43 4.87
CA VAL A 267 -7.03 24.94 4.98
C VAL A 267 -7.35 25.27 6.43
N SER A 268 -7.04 24.35 7.35
CA SER A 268 -7.30 24.52 8.79
C SER A 268 -6.51 25.69 9.39
N VAL A 269 -5.22 25.81 9.05
CA VAL A 269 -4.36 26.92 9.53
C VAL A 269 -4.75 28.28 8.93
N THR A 270 -5.35 28.32 7.74
CA THR A 270 -5.82 29.58 7.10
C THR A 270 -7.26 29.96 7.47
N SER A 271 -7.92 29.19 8.33
CA SER A 271 -9.29 29.44 8.82
C SER A 271 -9.33 29.97 10.27
N HIS A 272 -8.17 30.36 10.81
CA HIS A 272 -7.97 30.95 12.14
C HIS A 272 -7.13 32.23 12.04
#